data_AF-E0LV86-F1
#
_entry.id   AF-E0LV86-F1
#
_cell.length_a   1.000
_cell.length_b   1.000
_cell.length_c   1.000
_cell.angle_alpha   90.00
_cell.angle_beta   90.00
_cell.angle_gamma   90.00
#
_symmetry.space_group_name_H-M   'P 1'
#
loop_
_entity.id
_entity.type
_entity.pdbx_description
1 polymer ?
#
loop_
_entity_poly.entity_id
_entity_poly.type
_entity_poly.pdbx_seq_one_letter_code
_entity_poly.pdbx_strand_id
1 'polypeptide(L)' 'MKCPGCEGEAFVYATRDVSLNTGNPDDVVHDVKGDHCIRCGAVIMNAGTAEQYPEKAEALENAGVPIK' A
#
# COMPACT_ATOMS: atom_id res chain seq x y z
N MET A 1 -15.17 -2.10 1.17
CA MET A 1 -14.71 -2.57 -0.16
C MET A 1 -13.90 -3.85 0.01
N LYS A 2 -13.74 -4.69 -1.02
CA LYS A 2 -12.84 -5.85 -0.95
C LYS A 2 -11.39 -5.46 -1.24
N CYS A 3 -10.45 -6.10 -0.56
CA CYS A 3 -9.01 -5.94 -0.78
C CYS A 3 -8.61 -6.49 -2.15
N PRO A 4 -7.96 -5.67 -3.01
CA PRO A 4 -7.50 -6.16 -4.31
C PRO A 4 -6.43 -7.27 -4.16
N GLY A 5 -5.69 -7.30 -3.05
CA GLY A 5 -4.69 -8.34 -2.79
C GLY A 5 -5.24 -9.67 -2.26
N CYS A 6 -6.22 -9.67 -1.34
CA CYS A 6 -6.66 -10.90 -0.65
C CYS A 6 -8.19 -11.10 -0.57
N GLU A 7 -8.94 -10.22 -1.23
CA GLU A 7 -10.42 -10.18 -1.25
C GLU A 7 -11.11 -10.01 0.11
N GLY A 8 -10.34 -9.86 1.19
CA GLY A 8 -10.86 -9.58 2.53
C GLY A 8 -11.46 -8.19 2.66
N GLU A 9 -12.30 -8.00 3.69
CA GLU A 9 -13.09 -6.76 3.88
C GLU A 9 -12.66 -5.93 5.11
N ALA A 10 -11.46 -6.18 5.65
CA ALA A 10 -10.96 -5.50 6.83
C ALA A 10 -9.85 -4.50 6.49
N PHE A 11 -10.13 -3.21 6.66
CA PHE A 11 -9.20 -2.09 6.44
C PHE A 11 -9.10 -1.21 7.68
N VAL A 12 -7.92 -0.62 7.86
CA VAL A 12 -7.68 0.42 8.85
C VAL A 12 -6.97 1.59 8.19
N TYR A 13 -7.52 2.79 8.36
CA TYR A 13 -6.84 4.00 7.93
C TYR A 13 -5.65 4.28 8.85
N ALA A 14 -4.44 4.24 8.32
CA ALA A 14 -3.21 4.38 9.10
C ALA A 14 -2.05 4.89 8.24
N THR A 15 -0.98 5.31 8.93
CA THR A 15 0.35 5.52 8.34
C THR A 15 1.23 4.35 8.77
N ARG A 16 1.80 3.63 7.79
CA ARG A 16 2.64 2.46 8.02
C ARG A 16 3.72 2.33 6.97
N ASP A 17 4.76 1.61 7.33
CA ASP A 17 5.77 1.13 6.41
C ASP A 17 5.20 -0.04 5.58
N VAL A 18 5.47 -0.04 4.28
CA VAL A 18 4.98 -1.06 3.34
C VAL A 18 6.17 -1.72 2.67
N SER A 19 6.37 -3.01 2.95
CA SER A 19 7.37 -3.82 2.26
C SER A 19 6.98 -4.03 0.80
N LEU A 20 7.96 -3.87 -0.08
CA LEU A 20 7.82 -4.08 -1.51
C LEU A 20 7.91 -5.58 -1.84
N ASN A 21 7.15 -6.04 -2.83
CA ASN A 21 7.18 -7.44 -3.28
C ASN A 21 8.36 -7.72 -4.23
N THR A 22 9.54 -7.14 -3.98
CA THR A 22 10.77 -7.31 -4.79
C THR A 22 11.58 -8.54 -4.38
N GLY A 23 11.22 -9.18 -3.26
CA GLY A 23 11.97 -10.30 -2.68
C GLY A 23 13.11 -9.88 -1.74
N ASN A 24 13.41 -8.58 -1.66
CA ASN A 24 14.32 -8.02 -0.67
C ASN A 24 13.53 -7.48 0.53
N PRO A 25 13.71 -7.99 1.76
CA PRO A 25 12.98 -7.52 2.93
C PRO A 25 13.30 -6.07 3.34
N ASP A 26 14.44 -5.53 2.89
CA ASP A 26 14.85 -4.16 3.18
C ASP A 26 14.22 -3.13 2.21
N ASP A 27 13.56 -3.59 1.14
CA ASP A 27 12.87 -2.71 0.20
C ASP A 27 11.52 -2.32 0.81
N VAL A 28 11.50 -1.20 1.53
CA VAL A 28 10.34 -0.70 2.26
C VAL A 28 10.05 0.74 1.87
N VAL A 29 8.77 1.05 1.61
CA VAL A 29 8.29 2.43 1.47
C VAL A 29 7.78 2.88 2.83
N HIS A 30 8.46 3.85 3.42
CA HIS A 30 8.13 4.35 4.75
C HIS A 30 6.93 5.30 4.74
N ASP A 31 6.21 5.36 5.87
CA ASP A 31 5.16 6.35 6.13
C ASP A 31 4.09 6.43 5.02
N VAL A 32 3.61 5.28 4.53
CA VAL A 32 2.52 5.22 3.55
C VAL A 32 1.20 5.42 4.28
N LYS A 33 0.54 6.54 3.96
CA LYS A 33 -0.77 6.88 4.49
C LYS A 33 -1.86 6.34 3.55
N GLY A 34 -2.85 5.65 4.10
CA GLY A 34 -3.95 5.09 3.32
C GLY A 34 -4.79 4.09 4.11
N ASP A 35 -5.72 3.42 3.43
CA ASP A 35 -6.47 2.31 4.00
C ASP A 35 -5.66 1.01 3.85
N HIS A 36 -5.17 0.49 4.97
CA HIS A 36 -4.34 -0.72 5.03
C HIS A 36 -5.21 -1.95 5.30
N CYS A 37 -5.12 -2.96 4.44
CA CYS A 37 -5.77 -4.24 4.67
C CYS A 37 -5.12 -4.95 5.86
N ILE A 38 -5.90 -5.23 6.89
CA ILE A 38 -5.41 -5.85 8.14
C ILE A 38 -4.95 -7.30 7.88
N ARG A 39 -5.46 -7.95 6.83
CA ARG A 39 -5.15 -9.36 6.53
C ARG A 39 -3.85 -9.56 5.77
N CYS A 40 -3.59 -8.73 4.75
CA CYS A 40 -2.47 -8.95 3.83
C CYS A 40 -1.54 -7.75 3.67
N GLY A 41 -1.81 -6.62 4.33
CA GLY A 41 -0.97 -5.43 4.26
C GLY A 41 -1.07 -4.63 2.96
N ALA A 42 -1.98 -4.98 2.04
CA ALA A 42 -2.24 -4.16 0.86
C ALA A 42 -2.73 -2.77 1.28
N VAL A 43 -2.36 -1.74 0.52
CA VAL A 43 -2.72 -0.35 0.83
C VAL A 43 -3.58 0.21 -0.28
N ILE A 44 -4.61 0.97 0.09
CA ILE A 44 -5.44 1.73 -0.83
C ILE A 44 -5.05 3.18 -0.65
N MET A 45 -4.43 3.75 -1.67
CA MET A 45 -4.02 5.15 -1.70
C MET A 45 -5.08 5.92 -2.49
N ASN A 46 -5.87 6.72 -1.79
CA ASN A 46 -6.79 7.64 -2.43
C ASN A 46 -6.01 8.66 -3.30
N ALA A 47 -6.64 9.12 -4.38
CA ALA A 47 -6.03 10.03 -5.37
C ALA A 47 -5.31 11.23 -4.72
N GLY A 48 -5.93 11.86 -3.72
CA GLY A 48 -5.32 12.99 -3.02
C GLY A 48 -4.07 12.64 -2.20
N THR A 49 -3.89 11.39 -1.78
CA THR A 49 -2.66 10.94 -1.09
C THR A 49 -1.62 10.41 -2.06
N ALA A 50 -2.03 9.82 -3.18
CA ALA A 50 -1.10 9.49 -4.28
C ALA A 50 -0.47 10.76 -4.89
N GLU A 51 -1.27 11.83 -5.09
CA GLU A 51 -0.78 13.13 -5.59
C GLU A 51 0.17 13.83 -4.61
N GLN A 52 0.00 13.60 -3.30
CA GLN A 52 0.87 14.17 -2.27
C GLN A 52 2.21 13.44 -2.15
N TYR A 53 2.27 12.18 -2.57
CA TYR A 53 3.44 11.31 -2.44
C TYR A 53 3.64 10.46 -3.71
N PRO A 54 3.87 11.09 -4.88
CA PRO A 54 3.93 10.40 -6.17
C PRO A 54 5.05 9.35 -6.22
N GLU A 55 6.18 9.61 -5.57
CA GLU A 55 7.31 8.67 -5.50
C GLU A 55 6.97 7.39 -4.74
N LYS A 56 6.10 7.48 -3.72
CA LYS A 56 5.64 6.33 -2.95
C LYS A 56 4.63 5.53 -3.75
N ALA A 57 3.71 6.21 -4.44
CA ALA A 57 2.74 5.56 -5.31
C ALA A 57 3.45 4.79 -6.43
N GLU A 58 4.40 5.42 -7.12
CA GLU A 58 5.20 4.81 -8.19
C GLU A 58 6.01 3.60 -7.69
N ALA A 59 6.65 3.70 -6.52
CA ALA A 59 7.40 2.59 -5.95
C ALA A 59 6.52 1.37 -5.65
N LEU A 60 5.31 1.59 -5.11
CA LEU A 60 4.35 0.53 -4.81
C LEU A 60 3.80 -0.12 -6.09
N GLU A 61 3.46 0.69 -7.09
CA GLU A 61 2.98 0.26 -8.42
C GLU A 61 4.02 -0.62 -9.12
N ASN A 62 5.27 -0.14 -9.19
CA ASN A 62 6.38 -0.85 -9.84
C ASN A 62 6.76 -2.15 -9.11
N ALA A 63 6.61 -2.17 -7.79
CA ALA A 63 6.85 -3.36 -6.98
C ALA A 63 5.69 -4.37 -7.01
N GLY A 64 4.59 -4.08 -7.73
CA GLY A 64 3.42 -4.94 -7.77
C GLY A 64 2.72 -5.07 -6.41
N VAL A 65 2.90 -4.09 -5.52
CA VAL A 65 2.10 -4.00 -4.30
C VAL A 65 0.70 -3.56 -4.72
N PRO A 66 -0.37 -4.28 -4.35
CA PRO A 66 -1.72 -3.92 -4.76
C PRO A 66 -2.11 -2.54 -4.21
N ILE A 67 -2.26 -1.56 -5.11
CA ILE A 67 -2.80 -0.22 -4.86
C ILE A 67 -4.08 0.01 -5.66
N LYS A 68 -4.98 0.85 -5.14
CA LYS A 68 -6.30 1.15 -5.71
C LYS A 68 -6.67 2.60 -5.44
#